data_AF-A0A2V8WS51-F1
#
_entry.id   AF-A0A2V8WS51-F1
#
_cell.length_a   1.000
_cell.length_b   1.000
_cell.length_c   1.000
_cell.angle_alpha   90.00
_cell.angle_beta   90.00
_cell.angle_gamma   90.00
#
_symmetry.space_group_name_H-M   'P 1'
#
loop_
_entity.id
_entity.type
_entity.pdbx_description
1 polymer ?
#
loop_
_entity_poly.entity_id
_entity_poly.type
_entity_poly.pdbx_seq_one_letter_code
_entity_poly.pdbx_strand_id
1 'polypeptide(L)'
;MNESGEVDREIVIAVLRTHSVEVHGQDEGPADMLVLAKGNRIEGQRLPNPVSRKMISYLARQYGIPIEKFYLLGLGASAKPA
;
A
#
# COMPACT_ATOMS: atom_id res chain seq x y z
N MET A 1 -14.58 9.28 0.94
CA MET A 1 -14.27 8.08 0.13
C MET A 1 -14.49 8.48 -1.32
N ASN A 2 -13.45 8.54 -2.15
CA ASN A 2 -13.66 8.75 -3.58
C ASN A 2 -14.37 7.51 -4.13
N GLU A 3 -15.34 7.68 -5.03
CA GLU A 3 -16.22 6.61 -5.52
C GLU A 3 -15.44 5.41 -6.12
N SER A 4 -14.19 5.63 -6.54
CA SER A 4 -13.30 4.62 -7.11
C SER A 4 -12.65 3.65 -6.09
N GLY A 5 -12.63 3.99 -4.80
CA GLY A 5 -12.01 3.15 -3.75
C GLY A 5 -10.48 2.98 -3.88
N GLU A 6 -9.82 3.90 -4.58
CA GLU A 6 -8.37 3.96 -4.76
C GLU A 6 -7.70 4.68 -3.58
N VAL A 7 -6.43 4.37 -3.32
CA VAL A 7 -5.63 4.94 -2.22
C VAL A 7 -4.25 5.32 -2.73
N ASP A 8 -3.68 6.43 -2.26
CA ASP A 8 -2.33 6.82 -2.67
C ASP A 8 -1.30 5.77 -2.26
N ARG A 9 -0.30 5.58 -3.13
CA ARG A 9 0.77 4.61 -2.92
C ARG A 9 1.46 4.78 -1.57
N GLU A 10 1.72 6.02 -1.16
CA GLU A 10 2.41 6.33 0.09
C GLU A 10 1.64 5.85 1.32
N ILE A 11 0.31 5.99 1.31
CA ILE A 11 -0.56 5.48 2.38
C ILE A 11 -0.48 3.95 2.43
N VAL A 12 -0.53 3.28 1.27
CA VAL A 12 -0.40 1.82 1.21
C VAL A 12 0.95 1.36 1.76
N ILE A 13 2.04 2.02 1.38
CA ILE A 13 3.39 1.72 1.90
C ILE A 13 3.45 1.94 3.42
N ALA A 14 2.89 3.04 3.93
CA ALA A 14 2.87 3.32 5.36
C ALA A 14 2.11 2.24 6.15
N VAL A 15 0.95 1.80 5.63
CA VAL A 15 0.16 0.73 6.25
C VAL A 15 0.92 -0.60 6.27
N LEU A 16 1.56 -0.95 5.15
CA LEU A 16 2.39 -2.15 5.03
C LEU A 16 3.52 -2.14 6.06
N ARG A 17 4.29 -1.05 6.12
CA ARG A 17 5.40 -0.88 7.09
C ARG A 17 4.92 -0.95 8.54
N THR A 18 3.78 -0.34 8.85
CA THR A 18 3.17 -0.39 10.19
C THR A 18 2.81 -1.83 10.62
N HIS A 19 2.51 -2.70 9.67
CA HIS A 19 2.19 -4.12 9.91
C HIS A 19 3.37 -5.06 9.64
N SER A 20 4.59 -4.54 9.84
CA SER A 20 5.85 -5.28 9.75
C SER A 20 6.11 -5.90 8.37
N VAL A 21 5.59 -5.26 7.31
CA VAL A 21 5.98 -5.55 5.93
C VAL A 21 7.11 -4.60 5.55
N GLU A 22 8.29 -5.14 5.26
CA GLU A 22 9.37 -4.36 4.70
C GLU A 22 9.04 -4.01 3.25
N VAL A 23 9.29 -2.76 2.88
CA VAL A 23 9.05 -2.24 1.54
C VAL A 23 10.33 -1.58 1.05
N HIS A 24 10.96 -2.22 0.08
CA HIS A 24 12.20 -1.78 -0.54
C HIS A 24 11.91 -1.31 -1.98
N GLY A 25 12.44 -0.14 -2.33
CA GLY A 25 12.44 0.32 -3.72
C GLY A 25 13.43 -0.52 -4.54
N GLN A 26 13.16 -0.71 -5.82
CA GLN A 26 14.15 -1.29 -6.72
C GLN A 26 14.94 -0.15 -7.38
N ASP A 27 16.26 -0.07 -7.14
CA ASP A 27 17.14 0.94 -7.74
C ASP A 27 17.24 0.76 -9.27
N GLU A 28 17.11 -0.47 -9.75
CA GLU A 28 17.08 -0.84 -11.16
C GLU A 28 15.75 -1.53 -11.51
N GLY A 29 14.79 -0.77 -12.06
CA GLY A 29 13.48 -1.28 -12.46
C GLY A 29 12.47 -0.17 -12.79
N PRO A 30 11.26 -0.51 -13.26
CA PRO A 30 10.18 0.46 -13.37
C PRO A 30 9.92 1.11 -12.01
N ALA A 31 9.71 2.43 -11.96
CA ALA A 31 9.49 3.21 -10.72
C ALA A 31 8.28 2.75 -9.86
N ASP A 32 7.50 1.79 -10.36
CA ASP A 32 6.36 1.18 -9.67
C ASP A 32 6.69 -0.18 -9.03
N MET A 33 7.87 -0.75 -9.27
CA MET A 33 8.26 -2.05 -8.71
C MET A 33 8.81 -1.89 -7.30
N LEU A 34 8.20 -2.59 -6.36
CA LEU A 34 8.62 -2.64 -4.96
C LEU A 34 8.84 -4.09 -4.55
N VAL A 35 9.87 -4.32 -3.74
CA VAL A 35 10.06 -5.61 -3.07
C VAL A 35 9.38 -5.53 -1.71
N LEU A 36 8.42 -6.42 -1.50
CA LEU A 36 7.68 -6.56 -0.25
C LEU A 36 8.18 -7.80 0.48
N ALA A 37 8.53 -7.67 1.77
CA ALA A 37 8.96 -8.80 2.58
C ALA A 37 8.24 -8.85 3.94
N LYS A 38 7.85 -10.04 4.38
CA LYS A 38 7.29 -10.29 5.72
C LYS A 38 7.63 -11.71 6.17
N GLY A 39 8.47 -11.84 7.19
CA GLY A 39 8.97 -13.13 7.65
C GLY A 39 9.73 -13.85 6.54
N ASN A 40 9.35 -15.09 6.21
CA ASN A 40 10.00 -15.88 5.15
C ASN A 40 9.44 -15.62 3.74
N ARG A 41 8.60 -14.60 3.57
CA ARG A 41 8.01 -14.24 2.27
C ARG A 41 8.68 -12.99 1.73
N ILE A 42 9.15 -13.06 0.49
CA ILE A 42 9.72 -11.95 -0.28
C ILE A 42 9.09 -12.01 -1.68
N GLU A 43 8.46 -10.93 -2.12
CA GLU A 43 7.86 -10.84 -3.46
C GLU A 43 8.13 -9.47 -4.11
N GLY A 44 8.41 -9.48 -5.42
CA GLY A 44 8.44 -8.26 -6.22
C GLY A 44 7.04 -7.94 -6.73
N GLN A 45 6.48 -6.81 -6.33
CA GLN A 45 5.13 -6.39 -6.66
C GLN A 45 5.14 -5.02 -7.32
N ARG A 46 4.44 -4.90 -8.45
CA ARG A 46 4.14 -3.60 -9.04
C ARG A 46 3.06 -2.91 -8.22
N LEU A 47 3.34 -1.73 -7.71
CA LEU A 47 2.44 -0.90 -6.92
C LEU A 47 2.19 0.45 -7.64
N PRO A 48 1.23 0.56 -8.58
CA PRO A 48 0.85 1.82 -9.23
C PRO A 48 0.47 2.93 -8.24
N ASN A 49 0.44 4.19 -8.72
CA ASN A 49 -0.12 5.32 -7.99
C ASN A 49 -1.20 5.99 -8.87
N PRO A 50 -2.48 6.03 -8.44
CA PRO A 50 -3.03 5.50 -7.20
C PRO A 50 -3.14 3.95 -7.20
N VAL A 51 -3.28 3.36 -6.01
CA VAL A 51 -3.42 1.93 -5.80
C VAL A 51 -4.91 1.55 -5.85
N SER A 52 -5.28 0.65 -6.76
CA SER A 52 -6.66 0.21 -6.92
C SER A 52 -7.17 -0.64 -5.76
N ARG A 53 -8.47 -0.56 -5.47
CA ARG A 53 -9.15 -1.38 -4.44
C ARG A 53 -8.88 -2.86 -4.56
N LYS A 54 -8.78 -3.39 -5.79
CA LYS A 54 -8.49 -4.81 -6.04
C LYS A 54 -7.10 -5.19 -5.52
N MET A 55 -6.11 -4.33 -5.74
CA MET A 55 -4.76 -4.55 -5.24
C MET A 55 -4.67 -4.36 -3.73
N ILE A 56 -5.39 -3.40 -3.15
CA ILE A 56 -5.51 -3.25 -1.69
C ILE A 56 -6.09 -4.53 -1.08
N SER A 57 -7.16 -5.06 -1.68
CA SER A 57 -7.80 -6.29 -1.21
C SER A 57 -6.87 -7.50 -1.30
N TYR A 58 -6.04 -7.55 -2.34
CA TYR A 58 -4.99 -8.57 -2.48
C TYR A 58 -3.93 -8.44 -1.38
N LEU A 59 -3.36 -7.26 -1.17
CA LEU A 59 -2.34 -7.00 -0.14
C LEU A 59 -2.87 -7.26 1.27
N ALA A 60 -4.11 -6.83 1.55
CA ALA A 60 -4.80 -7.07 2.81
C ALA A 60 -4.87 -8.57 3.13
N ARG A 61 -5.28 -9.40 2.16
CA ARG A 61 -5.34 -10.86 2.32
C ARG A 61 -3.95 -11.49 2.42
N GLN A 62 -3.02 -11.06 1.57
CA GLN A 62 -1.67 -11.64 1.47
C GLN A 62 -0.87 -11.45 2.77
N TYR A 63 -0.96 -10.26 3.37
CA TYR A 63 -0.20 -9.88 4.57
C TYR A 63 -1.00 -9.96 5.87
N GLY A 64 -2.28 -10.36 5.80
CA GLY A 64 -3.17 -10.46 6.96
C GLY A 64 -3.48 -9.09 7.59
N ILE A 65 -3.64 -8.05 6.78
CA ILE A 65 -3.90 -6.68 7.22
C ILE A 65 -5.38 -6.37 6.99
N PRO A 66 -6.13 -5.87 7.99
CA PRO A 66 -7.52 -5.48 7.80
C PRO A 66 -7.63 -4.37 6.74
N ILE A 67 -8.54 -4.56 5.77
CA ILE A 67 -8.62 -3.71 4.57
C ILE A 67 -8.93 -2.24 4.93
N GLU A 68 -9.70 -2.01 5.99
CA GLU A 68 -10.04 -0.70 6.52
C GLU A 68 -8.81 0.13 6.92
N LYS A 69 -7.69 -0.51 7.30
CA LYS A 69 -6.45 0.20 7.68
C LYS A 69 -5.88 1.01 6.52
N PHE A 70 -6.05 0.54 5.28
CA PHE A 70 -5.61 1.24 4.09
C PHE A 70 -6.45 2.50 3.80
N TYR A 71 -7.71 2.50 4.22
CA TYR A 71 -8.63 3.62 3.98
C TYR A 71 -8.67 4.63 5.13
N LEU A 72 -8.38 4.20 6.37
CA LEU A 72 -8.36 5.08 7.54
C LEU A 72 -7.23 6.12 7.50
N LEU A 73 -6.03 5.72 7.06
CA LEU A 73 -4.90 6.65 6.93
C LEU A 73 -5.06 7.62 5.74
N GLY A 74 -5.79 7.21 4.69
CA GLY A 74 -6.13 8.10 3.58
C GLY A 74 -7.17 9.17 3.91
N LEU A 75 -7.96 8.97 4.96
CA LEU A 75 -8.88 9.99 5.48
C LEU A 75 -8.15 11.08 6.27
N GLY A 76 -6.96 10.79 6.82
CA GLY A 76 -6.14 11.78 7.54
C GLY A 76 -5.34 12.72 6.64
N ALA A 77 -4.96 12.29 5.43
CA ALA A 77 -4.18 13.09 4.49
C ALA A 77 -5.03 14.09 3.68
N SER A 78 -6.37 13.96 3.72
CA SER A 78 -7.31 14.88 3.07
C SER A 78 -7.87 15.96 4.02
N ALA A 79 -7.27 16.16 5.19
CA ALA A 79 -7.55 17.30 6.06
C ALA A 79 -6.48 18.38 5.82
N LYS A 80 -6.61 19.12 4.72
CA LYS A 80 -5.86 20.36 4.51
C LYS A 80 -6.48 21.43 5.44
N PRO A 81 -5.79 21.96 6.45
CA PRO A 81 -6.30 23.14 7.15
C PRO A 81 -6.21 24.32 6.19
N ALA A 82 -7.32 25.03 6.05
CA ALA A 82 -7.36 26.36 5.44
C ALA A 82 -6.80 27.40 6.43
#